data_AF-A0A2D3WGL3-F1
#
_entry.id   AF-A0A2D3WGL3-F1
#
_cell.length_a   1.000
_cell.length_b   1.000
_cell.length_c   1.000
_cell.angle_alpha   90.00
_cell.angle_beta   90.00
_cell.angle_gamma   90.00
#
_symmetry.space_group_name_H-M   'P 1'
#
loop_
_entity.id
_entity.type
_entity.pdbx_description
1 polymer ?
#
loop_
_entity_poly.entity_id
_entity_poly.type
_entity_poly.pdbx_seq_one_letter_code
_entity_poly.pdbx_strand_id
1 'polypeptide(L)'
;MNVTPLQSWIQERTHLARPSQEALRAYQLEKVQTTLRYAQSKSRFYRERLGEIDLDAIDSFKTFETIAFTTPEDIRHNAYDFLCVPTHEIERIVTLNTSGTTGDEKRLFFTHEDLETTIDFFHYGMRCLVDERDKVMVLLPGPSFASIGDLLKKALQRSGIECIVHGVLDDVEAAAACIFQNGITAIVGIPMQVSYLARMKKELFDTHIKKVLLSTDYVSDAL
;
A
#
# COMPACT_ATOMS: atom_id res chain seq x y z
N MET A 1 12.57 11.38 21.18
CA MET A 1 12.07 10.80 19.92
C MET A 1 10.79 11.53 19.57
N ASN A 2 10.66 12.06 18.36
CA ASN A 2 9.42 12.70 17.92
C ASN A 2 8.36 11.62 17.71
N VAL A 3 7.20 11.79 18.36
CA VAL A 3 6.04 10.92 18.18
C VAL A 3 5.49 11.15 16.77
N THR A 4 5.41 10.10 15.95
CA THR A 4 4.84 10.21 14.60
C THR A 4 3.31 10.11 14.67
N PRO A 5 2.57 10.68 13.70
CA PRO A 5 1.12 10.52 13.61
C PRO A 5 0.66 9.06 13.60
N LEU A 6 1.50 8.15 13.09
CA LEU A 6 1.25 6.71 13.09
C LEU A 6 1.22 6.10 14.50
N GLN A 7 1.96 6.66 15.46
CA GLN A 7 2.01 6.10 16.80
C GLN A 7 0.63 6.14 17.48
N SER A 8 -0.09 7.26 17.38
CA SER A 8 -1.44 7.39 17.91
C SER A 8 -2.41 6.44 17.21
N TRP A 9 -2.32 6.34 15.88
CA TRP A 9 -3.14 5.41 15.10
C TRP A 9 -2.91 3.94 15.49
N ILE A 10 -1.65 3.53 15.70
CA ILE A 10 -1.32 2.18 16.18
C ILE A 10 -1.90 1.95 17.59
N GLN A 11 -1.80 2.92 18.49
CA GLN A 11 -2.37 2.80 19.84
C GLN A 11 -3.89 2.64 19.81
N GLU A 12 -4.58 3.43 18.99
CA GLU A 12 -6.03 3.33 18.79
C GLU A 12 -6.43 1.98 18.20
N ARG A 13 -5.70 1.48 17.19
CA ARG A 13 -6.00 0.20 16.52
C ARG A 13 -5.70 -1.03 17.36
N THR A 14 -4.70 -0.96 18.23
CA THR A 14 -4.24 -2.09 19.04
C THR A 14 -4.96 -2.18 20.39
N HIS A 15 -5.56 -1.07 20.86
CA HIS A 15 -6.19 -0.95 22.17
C HIS A 15 -5.30 -1.39 23.35
N LEU A 16 -3.97 -1.32 23.19
CA LEU A 16 -3.01 -1.74 24.21
C LEU A 16 -3.00 -0.73 25.36
N ALA A 17 -3.42 -1.16 26.56
CA ALA A 17 -3.45 -0.32 27.76
C ALA A 17 -2.07 0.24 28.17
N ARG A 18 -0.99 -0.51 27.87
CA ARG A 18 0.40 -0.10 28.09
C ARG A 18 1.24 -0.45 26.86
N PRO A 19 1.40 0.50 25.91
CA PRO A 19 2.19 0.27 24.71
C PRO A 19 3.65 -0.03 25.05
N SER A 20 4.13 -1.20 24.65
CA SER A 20 5.51 -1.65 24.75
C SER A 20 5.84 -2.52 23.53
N GLN A 21 7.12 -2.75 23.27
CA GLN A 21 7.53 -3.64 22.18
C GLN A 21 7.05 -5.07 22.44
N GLU A 22 7.08 -5.51 23.71
CA GLU A 22 6.57 -6.81 24.12
C GLU A 22 5.05 -6.92 23.90
N ALA A 23 4.28 -5.92 24.32
CA ALA A 23 2.82 -5.92 24.14
C ALA A 23 2.43 -5.87 22.66
N LEU A 24 3.15 -5.09 21.84
CA LEU A 24 2.92 -5.03 20.40
C LEU A 24 3.23 -6.37 19.72
N ARG A 25 4.34 -7.03 20.11
CA ARG A 25 4.69 -8.36 19.59
C ARG A 25 3.64 -9.41 19.95
N ALA A 26 3.12 -9.39 21.19
CA ALA A 26 2.05 -10.29 21.60
C ALA A 26 0.77 -10.07 20.78
N TYR A 27 0.37 -8.81 20.60
CA TYR A 27 -0.76 -8.44 19.73
C TYR A 27 -0.56 -8.92 18.28
N GLN A 28 0.63 -8.71 17.72
CA GLN A 28 0.94 -9.15 16.35
C GLN A 28 0.86 -10.68 16.21
N LEU A 29 1.37 -11.44 17.18
CA LEU A 29 1.28 -12.90 17.18
C LEU A 29 -0.18 -13.38 17.24
N GLU A 30 -1.00 -12.77 18.10
CA GLU A 30 -2.44 -13.06 18.17
C GLU A 30 -3.13 -12.79 16.82
N LYS A 31 -2.79 -11.68 16.15
CA LYS A 31 -3.30 -11.38 14.80
C LYS A 31 -2.82 -12.36 13.75
N VAL A 32 -1.58 -12.83 13.81
CA VAL A 32 -1.08 -13.89 12.92
C VAL A 32 -1.91 -15.17 13.10
N GLN A 33 -2.10 -15.64 14.34
CA GLN A 33 -2.93 -16.83 14.61
C GLN A 33 -4.36 -16.66 14.09
N THR A 34 -4.98 -15.50 14.36
CA THR A 34 -6.33 -15.17 13.90
C THR A 34 -6.43 -15.20 12.37
N THR A 35 -5.47 -14.60 11.67
CA THR A 35 -5.41 -14.58 10.20
C THR A 35 -5.21 -15.98 9.63
N LEU A 36 -4.34 -16.80 10.23
CA LEU A 36 -4.13 -18.18 9.79
C LEU A 36 -5.39 -19.03 9.93
N ARG A 37 -6.10 -18.93 11.08
CA ARG A 37 -7.39 -19.63 11.28
C ARG A 37 -8.43 -19.16 10.27
N TYR A 38 -8.52 -17.85 10.04
CA TYR A 38 -9.43 -17.29 9.04
C TYR A 38 -9.14 -17.87 7.66
N ALA A 39 -7.88 -17.79 7.20
CA ALA A 39 -7.44 -18.31 5.91
C ALA A 39 -7.68 -19.82 5.78
N GLN A 40 -7.31 -20.63 6.78
CA GLN A 40 -7.54 -22.07 6.79
C GLN A 40 -9.04 -22.40 6.68
N SER A 41 -9.90 -21.64 7.35
CA SER A 41 -11.36 -21.88 7.35
C SER A 41 -12.05 -21.44 6.06
N LYS A 42 -11.53 -20.40 5.38
CA LYS A 42 -12.22 -19.72 4.28
C LYS A 42 -11.58 -19.95 2.91
N SER A 43 -10.26 -19.87 2.80
CA SER A 43 -9.54 -20.10 1.55
C SER A 43 -9.37 -21.59 1.31
N ARG A 44 -9.64 -22.04 0.08
CA ARG A 44 -9.38 -23.42 -0.32
C ARG A 44 -7.88 -23.72 -0.33
N PHE A 45 -7.08 -22.81 -0.86
CA PHE A 45 -5.62 -22.93 -0.89
C PHE A 45 -5.04 -23.11 0.51
N TYR A 46 -5.41 -22.25 1.46
CA TYR A 46 -4.89 -22.35 2.83
C TYR A 46 -5.51 -23.47 3.65
N ARG A 47 -6.72 -23.94 3.32
CA ARG A 47 -7.28 -25.14 3.93
C ARG A 47 -6.43 -26.37 3.63
N GLU A 48 -6.01 -26.53 2.38
CA GLU A 48 -5.13 -27.63 1.96
C GLU A 48 -3.72 -27.45 2.55
N ARG A 49 -3.16 -26.22 2.50
CA ARG A 49 -1.80 -25.91 2.96
C ARG A 49 -1.62 -26.00 4.48
N LEU A 50 -2.64 -25.60 5.24
CA LEU A 50 -2.58 -25.51 6.71
C LEU A 50 -3.35 -26.64 7.40
N GLY A 51 -4.00 -27.55 6.67
CA GLY A 51 -4.96 -28.51 7.23
C GLY A 51 -4.40 -29.44 8.31
N GLU A 52 -3.12 -29.79 8.23
CA GLU A 52 -2.43 -30.66 9.20
C GLU A 52 -1.65 -29.88 10.27
N ILE A 53 -1.67 -28.55 10.21
CA ILE A 53 -0.90 -27.69 11.11
C ILE A 53 -1.76 -27.34 12.32
N ASP A 54 -1.25 -27.65 13.52
CA ASP A 54 -1.81 -27.13 14.76
C ASP A 54 -1.48 -25.64 14.89
N LEU A 55 -2.46 -24.79 14.56
CA LEU A 55 -2.30 -23.34 14.59
C LEU A 55 -2.19 -22.79 16.02
N ASP A 56 -2.65 -23.52 17.04
CA ASP A 56 -2.53 -23.10 18.44
C ASP A 56 -1.12 -23.37 18.98
N ALA A 57 -0.34 -24.23 18.32
CA ALA A 57 1.08 -24.43 18.61
C ALA A 57 1.97 -23.26 18.12
N ILE A 58 1.43 -22.30 17.34
CA ILE A 58 2.18 -21.13 16.84
C ILE A 58 2.25 -20.06 17.92
N ASP A 59 3.05 -20.30 18.96
CA ASP A 59 3.21 -19.46 20.15
C ASP A 59 4.32 -18.41 20.05
N SER A 60 5.03 -18.38 18.93
CA SER A 60 6.14 -17.46 18.70
C SER A 60 6.38 -17.22 17.20
N PHE A 61 7.06 -16.12 16.87
CA PHE A 61 7.47 -15.86 15.48
C PHE A 61 8.43 -16.93 14.93
N LYS A 62 9.22 -17.56 15.80
CA LYS A 62 10.09 -18.67 15.42
C LYS A 62 9.27 -19.90 14.99
N THR A 63 8.19 -20.19 15.69
CA THR A 63 7.27 -21.26 15.27
C THR A 63 6.51 -20.84 14.01
N PHE A 64 6.13 -19.57 13.88
CA PHE A 64 5.50 -19.07 12.66
C PHE A 64 6.37 -19.22 11.40
N GLU A 65 7.70 -19.12 11.53
CA GLU A 65 8.64 -19.36 10.42
C GLU A 65 8.57 -20.78 9.84
N THR A 66 7.97 -21.76 10.54
CA THR A 66 7.77 -23.10 9.99
C THR A 66 6.60 -23.17 9.00
N ILE A 67 5.73 -22.15 8.96
CA ILE A 67 4.66 -22.07 7.98
C ILE A 67 5.28 -21.79 6.62
N ALA A 68 4.96 -22.66 5.65
CA ALA A 68 5.55 -22.56 4.33
C ALA A 68 5.12 -21.26 3.62
N PHE A 69 6.13 -20.54 3.11
CA PHE A 69 5.95 -19.27 2.44
C PHE A 69 5.03 -19.38 1.21
N THR A 70 4.18 -18.37 0.99
CA THR A 70 3.36 -18.23 -0.22
C THR A 70 4.15 -17.52 -1.30
N THR A 71 4.35 -18.19 -2.43
CA THR A 71 5.16 -17.70 -3.53
C THR A 71 4.30 -16.97 -4.59
N PRO A 72 4.92 -16.13 -5.45
CA PRO A 72 4.23 -15.57 -6.61
C PRO A 72 3.63 -16.64 -7.55
N GLU A 73 4.24 -17.82 -7.59
CA GLU A 73 3.77 -18.97 -8.39
C GLU A 73 2.49 -19.57 -7.84
N ASP A 74 2.35 -19.63 -6.51
CA ASP A 74 1.13 -20.09 -5.86
C ASP A 74 -0.05 -19.19 -6.24
N ILE A 75 0.14 -17.87 -6.19
CA ILE A 75 -0.88 -16.88 -6.56
C ILE A 75 -1.24 -17.01 -8.04
N ARG A 76 -0.24 -17.20 -8.91
CA ARG A 76 -0.47 -17.34 -10.35
C ARG A 76 -1.38 -18.53 -10.66
N HIS A 77 -1.09 -19.69 -10.11
CA HIS A 77 -1.82 -20.91 -10.43
C HIS A 77 -3.15 -21.07 -9.68
N ASN A 78 -3.29 -20.44 -8.51
CA ASN A 78 -4.40 -20.71 -7.60
C ASN A 78 -5.19 -19.45 -7.21
N ALA A 79 -5.14 -18.38 -8.00
CA ALA A 79 -5.65 -17.05 -7.63
C ALA A 79 -7.05 -17.06 -6.98
N TYR A 80 -8.00 -17.83 -7.52
CA TYR A 80 -9.36 -17.94 -6.97
C TYR A 80 -9.45 -18.79 -5.69
N ASP A 81 -8.55 -19.74 -5.49
CA ASP A 81 -8.52 -20.60 -4.30
C ASP A 81 -7.98 -19.83 -3.07
N PHE A 82 -7.35 -18.67 -3.25
CA PHE A 82 -6.99 -17.73 -2.18
C PHE A 82 -8.19 -16.95 -1.61
N LEU A 83 -9.31 -16.88 -2.32
CA LEU A 83 -10.48 -16.11 -1.87
C LEU A 83 -10.99 -16.63 -0.53
N CYS A 84 -11.16 -15.72 0.43
CA CYS A 84 -11.76 -16.01 1.73
C CYS A 84 -13.23 -15.55 1.82
N VAL A 85 -13.74 -14.93 0.76
CA VAL A 85 -15.10 -14.41 0.64
C VAL A 85 -15.73 -14.85 -0.68
N PRO A 86 -17.06 -14.89 -0.77
CA PRO A 86 -17.77 -15.06 -2.04
C PRO A 86 -17.39 -14.01 -3.09
N THR A 87 -17.41 -14.38 -4.38
CA THR A 87 -17.02 -13.49 -5.48
C THR A 87 -17.88 -12.23 -5.63
N HIS A 88 -19.13 -12.24 -5.13
CA HIS A 88 -20.02 -11.08 -5.18
C HIS A 88 -19.64 -9.97 -4.18
N GLU A 89 -18.77 -10.27 -3.20
CA GLU A 89 -18.22 -9.29 -2.27
C GLU A 89 -16.95 -8.62 -2.83
N ILE A 90 -16.44 -9.08 -3.97
CA ILE A 90 -15.24 -8.51 -4.60
C ILE A 90 -15.62 -7.26 -5.40
N GLU A 91 -15.05 -6.13 -5.01
CA GLU A 91 -15.28 -4.83 -5.65
C GLU A 91 -14.20 -4.52 -6.71
N ARG A 92 -12.98 -5.03 -6.54
CA ARG A 92 -11.87 -4.76 -7.46
C ARG A 92 -10.99 -5.99 -7.71
N ILE A 93 -10.72 -6.28 -8.98
CA ILE A 93 -9.81 -7.35 -9.42
C ILE A 93 -8.59 -6.76 -10.13
N VAL A 94 -7.42 -6.78 -9.51
CA VAL A 94 -6.18 -6.28 -10.10
C VAL A 94 -5.41 -7.42 -10.75
N THR A 95 -5.10 -7.28 -12.03
CA THR A 95 -4.20 -8.20 -12.74
C THR A 95 -2.83 -7.56 -12.85
N LEU A 96 -1.81 -8.24 -12.30
CA LEU A 96 -0.43 -7.78 -12.32
C LEU A 96 0.33 -8.44 -13.47
N ASN A 97 0.51 -7.68 -14.54
CA ASN A 97 1.22 -8.10 -15.73
C ASN A 97 2.71 -8.08 -15.43
N THR A 98 3.36 -9.25 -15.35
CA THR A 98 4.82 -9.32 -15.25
C THR A 98 5.41 -9.20 -16.65
N SER A 99 6.16 -8.12 -16.90
CA SER A 99 6.89 -7.93 -18.14
C SER A 99 7.92 -9.06 -18.32
N GLY A 100 7.62 -10.06 -19.14
CA GLY A 100 8.61 -11.05 -19.59
C GLY A 100 8.34 -12.52 -19.30
N THR A 101 7.15 -12.93 -18.85
CA THR A 101 6.81 -14.37 -18.72
C THR A 101 5.53 -14.70 -19.48
N THR A 102 5.54 -15.75 -20.29
CA THR A 102 4.40 -16.29 -21.06
C THR A 102 3.37 -17.05 -20.21
N GLY A 103 3.51 -17.04 -18.88
CA GLY A 103 2.60 -17.70 -17.95
C GLY A 103 1.43 -16.83 -17.52
N ASP A 104 0.48 -17.43 -16.81
CA ASP A 104 -0.70 -16.74 -16.28
C ASP A 104 -0.32 -15.51 -15.43
N GLU A 105 -1.18 -14.49 -15.45
CA GLU A 105 -0.97 -13.26 -14.71
C GLU A 105 -1.43 -13.44 -13.25
N LYS A 106 -0.75 -12.77 -12.31
CA LYS A 106 -1.20 -12.79 -10.91
C LYS A 106 -2.47 -11.95 -10.78
N ARG A 107 -3.54 -12.54 -10.29
CA ARG A 107 -4.80 -11.86 -10.01
C ARG A 107 -4.99 -11.68 -8.51
N LEU A 108 -5.28 -10.44 -8.12
CA LEU A 108 -5.57 -10.06 -6.75
C LEU A 108 -7.00 -9.51 -6.68
N PHE A 109 -7.69 -9.81 -5.58
CA PHE A 109 -9.09 -9.48 -5.37
C PHE A 109 -9.22 -8.67 -4.09
N PHE A 110 -10.01 -7.61 -4.12
CA PHE A 110 -10.22 -6.71 -2.99
C PHE A 110 -11.71 -6.52 -2.76
N THR A 111 -12.14 -6.68 -1.50
CA THR A 111 -13.49 -6.29 -1.07
C THR A 111 -13.56 -4.78 -0.84
N HIS A 112 -14.77 -4.29 -0.58
CA HIS A 112 -14.95 -2.92 -0.12
C HIS A 112 -14.15 -2.63 1.16
N GLU A 113 -14.17 -3.53 2.15
CA GLU A 113 -13.43 -3.30 3.41
C GLU A 113 -11.90 -3.32 3.21
N ASP A 114 -11.38 -4.10 2.27
CA ASP A 114 -9.95 -4.10 1.93
C ASP A 114 -9.52 -2.75 1.35
N LEU A 115 -10.33 -2.19 0.44
CA LEU A 115 -10.09 -0.88 -0.16
C LEU A 115 -10.18 0.23 0.90
N GLU A 116 -11.19 0.18 1.77
CA GLU A 116 -11.37 1.14 2.86
C GLU A 116 -10.22 1.07 3.89
N THR A 117 -9.73 -0.13 4.20
CA THR A 117 -8.56 -0.32 5.07
C THR A 117 -7.30 0.28 4.43
N THR A 118 -7.14 0.14 3.11
CA THR A 118 -6.03 0.74 2.36
C THR A 118 -6.11 2.27 2.37
N ILE A 119 -7.30 2.83 2.15
CA ILE A 119 -7.54 4.28 2.22
C ILE A 119 -7.23 4.81 3.62
N ASP A 120 -7.67 4.09 4.67
CA ASP A 120 -7.36 4.49 6.05
C ASP A 120 -5.86 4.45 6.34
N PHE A 121 -5.15 3.41 5.90
CA PHE A 121 -3.70 3.34 6.05
C PHE A 121 -2.99 4.50 5.35
N PHE A 122 -3.36 4.82 4.11
CA PHE A 122 -2.81 5.98 3.40
C PHE A 122 -3.15 7.30 4.08
N HIS A 123 -4.35 7.43 4.64
CA HIS A 123 -4.78 8.63 5.36
C HIS A 123 -3.84 8.95 6.53
N TYR A 124 -3.49 7.96 7.35
CA TYR A 124 -2.55 8.16 8.46
C TYR A 124 -1.08 8.16 8.04
N GLY A 125 -0.71 7.29 7.09
CA GLY A 125 0.65 7.19 6.58
C GLY A 125 1.13 8.48 5.92
N MET A 126 0.31 9.09 5.07
CA MET A 126 0.67 10.33 4.37
C MET A 126 0.84 11.51 5.31
N ARG A 127 0.19 11.53 6.48
CA ARG A 127 0.38 12.57 7.51
C ARG A 127 1.78 12.62 8.11
N CYS A 128 2.58 11.57 7.91
CA CYS A 128 4.00 11.60 8.27
C CYS A 128 4.84 12.45 7.31
N LEU A 129 4.31 12.74 6.12
CA LEU A 129 4.97 13.52 5.07
C LEU A 129 4.28 14.86 4.87
N VAL A 130 2.97 14.86 4.62
CA VAL A 130 2.19 16.03 4.20
C VAL A 130 1.22 16.52 5.27
N ASP A 131 0.89 17.80 5.22
CA ASP A 131 -0.11 18.46 6.06
C ASP A 131 -1.10 19.30 5.22
N GLU A 132 -2.06 19.97 5.87
CA GLU A 132 -3.11 20.74 5.18
C GLU A 132 -2.61 21.93 4.33
N ARG A 133 -1.33 22.29 4.44
CA ARG A 133 -0.70 23.34 3.63
C ARG A 133 -0.10 22.79 2.35
N ASP A 134 -0.04 21.46 2.22
CA ASP A 134 0.48 20.82 1.04
C ASP A 134 -0.59 20.58 -0.02
N LYS A 135 -0.13 20.57 -1.27
CA LYS A 135 -0.89 20.09 -2.42
C LYS A 135 -0.11 18.99 -3.10
N VAL A 136 -0.72 17.82 -3.23
CA VAL A 136 -0.06 16.59 -3.65
C VAL A 136 -0.35 16.30 -5.11
N MET A 137 0.68 16.01 -5.88
CA MET A 137 0.55 15.41 -7.21
C MET A 137 0.98 13.95 -7.18
N VAL A 138 0.15 13.06 -7.71
CA VAL A 138 0.42 11.62 -7.80
C VAL A 138 0.84 11.26 -9.22
N LEU A 139 2.09 10.82 -9.36
CA LEU A 139 2.71 10.29 -10.56
C LEU A 139 2.74 8.75 -10.54
N LEU A 140 1.55 8.15 -10.36
CA LEU A 140 1.30 6.71 -10.31
C LEU A 140 0.03 6.37 -11.11
N PRO A 141 -0.19 5.10 -11.53
CA PRO A 141 -1.44 4.69 -12.18
C PRO A 141 -2.67 5.06 -11.32
N GLY A 142 -3.66 5.74 -11.90
CA GLY A 142 -4.43 6.64 -11.04
C GLY A 142 -5.88 7.08 -11.31
N PRO A 143 -6.41 7.28 -12.54
CA PRO A 143 -7.80 7.74 -12.60
C PRO A 143 -8.81 6.58 -12.52
N SER A 144 -8.37 5.34 -12.74
CA SER A 144 -9.28 4.19 -12.67
C SER A 144 -9.67 3.88 -11.23
N PHE A 145 -10.91 3.39 -11.08
CA PHE A 145 -11.48 3.01 -9.80
C PHE A 145 -10.55 2.05 -9.02
N ALA A 146 -10.32 2.36 -7.75
CA ALA A 146 -9.48 1.61 -6.84
C ALA A 146 -8.06 1.34 -7.36
N SER A 147 -7.54 2.25 -8.20
CA SER A 147 -6.11 2.34 -8.49
C SER A 147 -5.37 2.99 -7.32
N ILE A 148 -4.04 2.88 -7.30
CA ILE A 148 -3.23 3.48 -6.23
C ILE A 148 -3.46 5.01 -6.17
N GLY A 149 -3.51 5.68 -7.32
CA GLY A 149 -3.82 7.11 -7.38
C GLY A 149 -5.21 7.46 -6.86
N ASP A 150 -6.25 6.68 -7.22
CA ASP A 150 -7.61 6.87 -6.72
C ASP A 150 -7.68 6.69 -5.19
N LEU A 151 -7.07 5.62 -4.65
CA LEU A 151 -7.05 5.35 -3.22
C LEU A 151 -6.28 6.43 -2.44
N LEU A 152 -5.13 6.90 -2.95
CA LEU A 152 -4.37 8.01 -2.35
C LEU A 152 -5.18 9.31 -2.36
N LYS A 153 -5.86 9.62 -3.47
CA LYS A 153 -6.71 10.81 -3.57
C LYS A 153 -7.84 10.78 -2.55
N LYS A 154 -8.55 9.65 -2.44
CA LYS A 154 -9.61 9.45 -1.44
C LYS A 154 -9.07 9.59 -0.01
N ALA A 155 -7.88 9.05 0.26
CA ALA A 155 -7.25 9.12 1.57
C ALA A 155 -6.88 10.57 1.95
N LEU A 156 -6.24 11.31 1.05
CA LEU A 156 -5.84 12.70 1.29
C LEU A 156 -7.04 13.64 1.41
N GLN A 157 -8.12 13.37 0.68
CA GLN A 157 -9.37 14.10 0.81
C GLN A 157 -9.97 14.02 2.22
N ARG A 158 -9.77 12.91 2.96
CA ARG A 158 -10.19 12.80 4.38
C ARG A 158 -9.46 13.77 5.30
N SER A 159 -8.22 14.15 4.94
CA SER A 159 -7.43 15.16 5.64
C SER A 159 -7.65 16.58 5.12
N GLY A 160 -8.53 16.78 4.13
CA GLY A 160 -8.68 18.07 3.45
C GLY A 160 -7.45 18.48 2.61
N ILE A 161 -6.57 17.53 2.28
CA ILE A 161 -5.37 17.77 1.48
C ILE A 161 -5.72 17.61 0.00
N GLU A 162 -5.42 18.64 -0.79
CA GLU A 162 -5.67 18.62 -2.24
C GLU A 162 -4.74 17.61 -2.92
N CYS A 163 -5.31 16.71 -3.72
CA CYS A 163 -4.58 15.67 -4.42
C CYS A 163 -4.98 15.60 -5.89
N ILE A 164 -4.01 15.82 -6.78
CA ILE A 164 -4.16 15.70 -8.22
C ILE A 164 -3.49 14.41 -8.67
N VAL A 165 -4.29 13.52 -9.24
CA VAL A 165 -3.79 12.28 -9.83
C VAL A 165 -3.46 12.54 -11.29
N HIS A 166 -2.18 12.83 -11.55
CA HIS A 166 -1.70 13.12 -12.90
C HIS A 166 -1.54 11.84 -13.73
N GLY A 167 -1.14 10.74 -13.08
CA GLY A 167 -0.83 9.48 -13.76
C GLY A 167 0.66 9.27 -13.92
N VAL A 168 1.03 8.15 -14.55
CA VAL A 168 2.43 7.88 -14.91
C VAL A 168 2.97 9.00 -15.78
N LEU A 169 4.18 9.48 -15.51
CA LEU A 169 4.79 10.58 -16.26
C LEU A 169 5.01 10.19 -17.72
N ASP A 170 4.26 10.82 -18.62
CA ASP A 170 4.34 10.68 -20.08
C ASP A 170 4.78 12.00 -20.75
N ASP A 171 4.32 13.14 -20.23
CA ASP A 171 4.66 14.49 -20.70
C ASP A 171 5.18 15.37 -19.56
N VAL A 172 6.47 15.73 -19.66
CA VAL A 172 7.17 16.59 -18.70
C VAL A 172 6.61 18.01 -18.67
N GLU A 173 6.21 18.57 -19.81
CA GLU A 173 5.66 19.92 -19.88
C GLU A 173 4.26 19.98 -19.27
N ALA A 174 3.43 18.97 -19.53
CA ALA A 174 2.12 18.85 -18.90
C ALA A 174 2.22 18.71 -17.38
N ALA A 175 3.15 17.86 -16.90
CA ALA A 175 3.41 17.72 -15.47
C ALA A 175 3.92 19.03 -14.84
N ALA A 176 4.84 19.73 -15.52
CA ALA A 176 5.36 21.03 -15.08
C ALA A 176 4.26 22.11 -15.00
N ALA A 177 3.41 22.19 -16.03
CA ALA A 177 2.27 23.10 -16.05
C ALA A 177 1.30 22.79 -14.90
N CYS A 178 1.02 21.50 -14.66
CA CYS A 178 0.19 21.05 -13.53
C CYS A 178 0.77 21.51 -12.18
N ILE A 179 2.08 21.34 -11.98
CA ILE A 179 2.76 21.77 -10.76
C ILE A 179 2.58 23.27 -10.54
N PHE A 180 2.87 24.07 -11.56
CA PHE A 180 2.81 25.53 -11.48
C PHE A 180 1.38 26.03 -11.25
N GLN A 181 0.44 25.59 -12.07
CA GLN A 181 -0.95 26.08 -12.05
C GLN A 181 -1.68 25.74 -10.75
N ASN A 182 -1.40 24.57 -10.18
CA ASN A 182 -2.09 24.11 -8.97
C ASN A 182 -1.31 24.43 -7.70
N GLY A 183 -0.06 24.91 -7.80
CA GLY A 183 0.80 25.20 -6.65
C GLY A 183 1.19 23.93 -5.90
N ILE A 184 1.54 22.86 -6.63
CA ILE A 184 1.91 21.57 -6.04
C ILE A 184 3.17 21.72 -5.18
N THR A 185 3.14 21.17 -3.97
CA THR A 185 4.26 21.20 -3.01
C THR A 185 4.83 19.83 -2.70
N ALA A 186 4.10 18.76 -3.01
CA ALA A 186 4.51 17.40 -2.72
C ALA A 186 4.22 16.47 -3.90
N ILE A 187 5.13 15.52 -4.16
CA ILE A 187 4.97 14.53 -5.22
C ILE A 187 5.01 13.12 -4.63
N VAL A 188 4.09 12.26 -5.06
CA VAL A 188 4.14 10.81 -4.84
C VAL A 188 4.38 10.16 -6.19
N GLY A 189 5.45 9.40 -6.39
CA GLY A 189 5.74 8.86 -7.72
C GLY A 189 6.84 7.81 -7.81
N ILE A 190 7.06 7.34 -9.04
CA ILE A 190 8.11 6.36 -9.37
C ILE A 190 9.48 7.06 -9.36
N PRO A 191 10.51 6.53 -8.68
CA PRO A 191 11.82 7.19 -8.50
C PRO A 191 12.40 7.78 -9.78
N MET A 192 12.47 6.98 -10.84
CA MET A 192 13.02 7.41 -12.12
C MET A 192 12.22 8.54 -12.78
N GLN A 193 10.89 8.54 -12.65
CA GLN A 193 10.03 9.58 -13.22
C GLN A 193 10.19 10.90 -12.47
N VAL A 194 10.19 10.84 -11.13
CA VAL A 194 10.36 12.05 -10.30
C VAL A 194 11.74 12.64 -10.51
N SER A 195 12.79 11.80 -10.56
CA SER A 195 14.15 12.26 -10.86
C SER A 195 14.28 12.88 -12.24
N TYR A 196 13.67 12.26 -13.25
CA TYR A 196 13.66 12.80 -14.60
C TYR A 196 12.98 14.16 -14.65
N LEU A 197 11.80 14.30 -14.04
CA LEU A 197 11.09 15.58 -13.94
C LEU A 197 11.92 16.65 -13.20
N ALA A 198 12.51 16.30 -12.07
CA ALA A 198 13.36 17.20 -11.28
C ALA A 198 14.57 17.70 -12.07
N ARG A 199 15.20 16.85 -12.89
CA ARG A 199 16.33 17.24 -13.74
C ARG A 199 15.92 18.12 -14.91
N MET A 200 14.82 17.78 -15.58
CA MET A 200 14.33 18.52 -16.75
C MET A 200 13.72 19.87 -16.38
N LYS A 201 13.17 19.99 -15.16
CA LYS A 201 12.47 21.19 -14.67
C LYS A 201 13.04 21.65 -13.34
N LYS A 202 14.37 21.74 -13.27
CA LYS A 202 15.13 22.03 -12.03
C LYS A 202 14.61 23.26 -11.28
N GLU A 203 14.47 24.40 -11.94
CA GLU A 203 14.03 25.64 -11.28
C GLU A 203 12.61 25.52 -10.72
N LEU A 204 11.69 24.88 -11.46
CA LEU A 204 10.33 24.63 -10.99
C LEU A 204 10.33 23.70 -9.76
N PHE A 205 11.12 22.62 -9.83
CA PHE A 205 11.21 21.65 -8.75
C PHE A 205 11.79 22.27 -7.48
N ASP A 206 12.91 22.99 -7.61
CA ASP A 206 13.60 23.67 -6.50
C ASP A 206 12.72 24.75 -5.84
N THR A 207 11.81 25.38 -6.59
CA THR A 207 10.94 26.47 -6.09
C THR A 207 9.60 25.99 -5.54
N HIS A 208 9.01 24.95 -6.11
CA HIS A 208 7.65 24.50 -5.76
C HIS A 208 7.65 23.26 -4.87
N ILE A 209 8.50 22.27 -5.18
CA ILE A 209 8.44 20.95 -4.55
C ILE A 209 9.26 20.93 -3.27
N LYS A 210 8.60 20.65 -2.16
CA LYS A 210 9.19 20.60 -0.82
C LYS A 210 9.38 19.17 -0.32
N LYS A 211 8.55 18.24 -0.82
CA LYS A 211 8.42 16.90 -0.26
C LYS A 211 8.21 15.88 -1.38
N VAL A 212 8.80 14.70 -1.24
CA VAL A 212 8.68 13.62 -2.21
C VAL A 212 8.50 12.29 -1.50
N LEU A 213 7.52 11.50 -1.91
CA LEU A 213 7.38 10.08 -1.58
C LEU A 213 7.71 9.25 -2.84
N LEU A 214 8.71 8.39 -2.74
CA LEU A 214 9.11 7.50 -3.84
C LEU A 214 8.66 6.07 -3.55
N SER A 215 8.09 5.39 -4.56
CA SER A 215 7.61 4.01 -4.46
C SER A 215 7.66 3.30 -5.82
N THR A 216 7.31 2.01 -5.85
CA THR A 216 7.21 1.15 -7.06
C THR A 216 8.54 0.61 -7.60
N ASP A 217 9.67 1.23 -7.32
CA ASP A 217 10.99 0.76 -7.76
C ASP A 217 12.09 1.06 -6.74
N TYR A 218 13.29 0.55 -6.97
CA TYR A 218 14.49 0.81 -6.20
C TYR A 218 14.84 2.31 -6.20
N VAL A 219 15.12 2.85 -5.01
CA VAL A 219 15.67 4.18 -4.80
C VAL A 219 17.16 4.01 -4.50
N SER A 220 18.03 4.43 -5.43
CA SER A 220 19.47 4.46 -5.19
C SER A 220 19.86 5.64 -4.31
N ASP A 221 20.97 5.51 -3.57
CA ASP A 221 21.52 6.62 -2.76
C ASP A 221 21.98 7.83 -3.59
N ALA A 222 22.05 7.68 -4.93
CA ALA A 222 22.47 8.72 -5.87
C ALA A 222 21.31 9.59 -6.40
N LEU A 223 20.07 9.33 -5.95
CA LEU A 223 18.87 10.07 -6.33
C LEU A 223 18.68 11.36 -5.53
#